data_AF-W9V7Y6-F1
#
_entry.id   AF-W9V7Y6-F1
#
_cell.length_a   1.000
_cell.length_b   1.000
_cell.length_c   1.000
_cell.angle_alpha   90.00
_cell.angle_beta   90.00
_cell.angle_gamma   90.00
#
_symmetry.space_group_name_H-M   'P 1'
#
loop_
_entity.id
_entity.type
_entity.pdbx_description
1 polymer ?
#
loop_
_entity_poly.entity_id
_entity_poly.type
_entity_poly.pdbx_seq_one_letter_code
_entity_poly.pdbx_strand_id
1 'polypeptide(L)'
;MRLPIIALAFLFLSGVSKASTLEGLELKPFDEIKIVNPLQVSAEVVSLNQTPMISELNAQITRLHVRPGDQVKAGQLLAELDCRDTKDTVSLLDARQRELNASLEQAERLFQRFTQLESRQFSDRLSREDAQTNVVRARAQLAALAVEHAMAQRQVSRCQVLAPFTAAVVAQRAGEGQWVSVGSPIFELTQTSPAEISVQLPQARIGTSLDASWPHLR
;
A
#
# COMPACT_ATOMS: atom_id res chain seq x y z
N MET A 1 -62.23 5.78 89.82
CA MET A 1 -63.61 6.28 89.70
C MET A 1 -64.06 6.07 88.27
N ARG A 2 -65.12 5.30 88.06
CA ARG A 2 -65.64 4.85 86.76
C ARG A 2 -66.48 5.95 86.11
N LEU A 3 -66.37 6.15 84.79
CA LEU A 3 -67.51 6.39 83.89
C LEU A 3 -67.10 6.20 82.40
N PRO A 4 -67.98 5.68 81.52
CA PRO A 4 -67.58 4.99 80.28
C PRO A 4 -68.27 5.50 78.97
N ILE A 5 -67.85 4.92 77.82
CA ILE A 5 -68.53 4.82 76.50
C ILE A 5 -68.72 6.14 75.68
N ILE A 6 -68.21 6.15 74.43
CA ILE A 6 -68.96 6.32 73.15
C ILE A 6 -67.99 6.62 72.00
N ALA A 7 -68.09 5.80 70.95
CA ALA A 7 -67.44 5.94 69.65
C ALA A 7 -68.08 7.07 68.81
N LEU A 8 -67.26 7.80 68.04
CA LEU A 8 -67.70 8.83 67.07
C LEU A 8 -66.84 8.65 65.80
N ALA A 9 -67.33 7.94 64.78
CA ALA A 9 -68.19 8.38 63.68
C ALA A 9 -67.45 9.10 62.54
N PHE A 10 -67.53 8.45 61.38
CA PHE A 10 -67.26 8.90 60.03
C PHE A 10 -67.53 10.40 59.78
N LEU A 11 -66.63 11.05 59.03
CA LEU A 11 -66.99 12.18 58.20
C LEU A 11 -66.23 12.11 56.87
N PHE A 12 -66.87 11.42 55.92
CA PHE A 12 -66.64 11.55 54.49
C PHE A 12 -66.93 13.00 54.11
N LEU A 13 -65.92 13.76 53.66
CA LEU A 13 -66.14 15.01 52.94
C LEU A 13 -65.97 14.73 51.45
N SER A 14 -67.12 14.55 50.79
CA SER A 14 -67.26 14.54 49.34
C SER A 14 -66.89 15.90 48.78
N GLY A 15 -65.81 15.93 47.99
CA GLY A 15 -65.41 17.08 47.18
C GLY A 15 -65.15 16.61 45.75
N VAL A 16 -66.21 16.24 45.04
CA VAL A 16 -66.15 16.09 43.58
C VAL A 16 -66.00 17.48 43.00
N SER A 17 -64.86 17.75 42.37
CA SER A 17 -64.75 18.85 41.42
C SER A 17 -64.32 18.28 40.08
N LYS A 18 -65.31 18.13 39.19
CA LYS A 18 -65.07 18.06 37.74
C LYS A 18 -64.68 19.47 37.30
N ALA A 19 -63.48 19.63 36.77
CA ALA A 19 -63.14 20.79 35.96
C ALA A 19 -62.19 20.39 34.82
N SER A 20 -62.75 20.55 33.61
CA SER A 20 -62.10 20.78 32.32
C SER A 20 -61.02 19.80 31.84
N THR A 21 -61.48 18.90 30.98
CA THR A 21 -60.78 18.46 29.77
C THR A 21 -60.01 19.62 29.13
N LEU A 22 -58.68 19.53 29.09
CA LEU A 22 -57.86 20.29 28.15
C LEU A 22 -57.77 19.45 26.88
N GLU A 23 -58.56 19.80 25.87
CA GLU A 23 -58.36 19.33 24.51
C GLU A 23 -56.95 19.68 24.03
N GLY A 24 -56.21 18.68 23.53
CA GLY A 24 -55.02 18.90 22.72
C GLY A 24 -53.66 18.60 23.36
N LEU A 25 -53.56 17.87 24.48
CA LEU A 25 -52.29 17.28 24.91
C LEU A 25 -52.32 15.75 24.78
N GLU A 26 -51.76 15.25 23.67
CA GLU A 26 -51.37 13.86 23.53
C GLU A 26 -50.07 13.65 24.33
N LEU A 27 -50.19 13.08 25.53
CA LEU A 27 -49.05 12.75 26.39
C LEU A 27 -48.38 11.48 25.86
N LYS A 28 -47.26 11.63 25.15
CA LYS A 28 -46.40 10.52 24.76
C LYS A 28 -45.39 10.20 25.88
N PRO A 29 -45.14 8.92 26.20
CA PRO A 29 -44.15 8.53 27.19
C PRO A 29 -42.75 9.02 26.81
N PHE A 30 -41.94 9.41 27.81
CA PHE A 30 -40.60 10.00 27.61
C PHE A 30 -39.64 9.09 26.82
N ASP A 31 -39.89 7.78 26.81
CA ASP A 31 -39.13 6.78 26.05
C ASP A 31 -39.25 6.96 24.52
N GLU A 32 -40.28 7.66 24.03
CA GLU A 32 -40.43 7.99 22.61
C GLU A 32 -39.72 9.29 22.20
N ILE A 33 -39.23 10.09 23.16
CA ILE A 33 -38.50 11.32 22.86
C ILE A 33 -37.00 10.99 22.71
N LYS A 34 -36.65 10.22 21.68
CA LYS A 34 -35.25 10.14 21.24
C LYS A 34 -34.85 11.45 20.58
N ILE A 35 -34.32 12.38 21.38
CA ILE A 35 -33.64 13.57 20.85
C ILE A 35 -32.30 13.10 20.27
N VAL A 36 -32.33 12.61 19.03
CA VAL A 36 -31.12 12.46 18.23
C VAL A 36 -30.70 13.88 17.86
N ASN A 37 -29.76 14.45 18.60
CA ASN A 37 -29.12 15.70 18.21
C ASN A 37 -27.88 15.35 17.37
N PRO A 38 -27.98 15.26 16.03
CA PRO A 38 -26.83 14.91 15.21
C PRO A 38 -25.75 15.98 15.40
N LEU A 39 -24.57 15.57 15.83
CA LEU A 39 -23.41 16.45 15.91
C LEU A 39 -23.02 16.85 14.47
N GLN A 40 -23.43 18.03 14.03
CA GLN A 40 -22.99 18.61 12.77
C GLN A 40 -21.65 19.30 12.98
N VAL A 41 -20.63 18.76 12.35
CA VAL A 41 -19.25 19.25 12.41
C VAL A 41 -18.75 19.39 10.99
N SER A 42 -18.11 20.52 10.71
CA SER A 42 -17.44 20.71 9.42
C SER A 42 -16.26 19.75 9.36
N ALA A 43 -16.19 18.99 8.28
CA ALA A 43 -15.16 18.01 8.03
C ALA A 43 -14.48 18.33 6.71
N GLU A 44 -13.17 18.11 6.64
CA GLU A 44 -12.38 18.25 5.42
C GLU A 44 -12.04 16.85 4.89
N VAL A 45 -12.22 16.64 3.60
CA VAL A 45 -11.77 15.42 2.92
C VAL A 45 -10.30 15.59 2.59
N VAL A 46 -9.43 14.82 3.27
CA VAL A 46 -7.99 14.84 3.07
C VAL A 46 -7.56 13.62 2.26
N SER A 47 -6.62 13.83 1.34
CA SER A 47 -5.95 12.73 0.63
C SER A 47 -4.92 12.10 1.55
N LEU A 48 -4.91 10.77 1.63
CA LEU A 48 -4.02 10.02 2.51
C LEU A 48 -2.54 10.28 2.21
N ASN A 49 -2.20 10.34 0.91
CA ASN A 49 -0.82 10.47 0.45
C ASN A 49 -0.73 11.46 -0.71
N GLN A 50 0.17 12.42 -0.58
CA GLN A 50 0.73 13.17 -1.70
C GLN A 50 2.18 12.73 -1.85
N THR A 51 2.54 12.22 -3.02
CA THR A 51 3.88 11.66 -3.23
C THR A 51 4.45 12.13 -4.56
N PRO A 52 5.66 12.72 -4.58
CA PRO A 52 6.35 13.02 -5.82
C PRO A 52 6.83 11.71 -6.45
N MET A 53 6.45 11.49 -7.71
CA MET A 53 7.01 10.42 -8.53
C MET A 53 8.36 10.90 -9.07
N ILE A 54 9.42 10.25 -8.62
CA ILE A 54 10.79 10.57 -9.00
C ILE A 54 11.31 9.65 -10.10
N SER A 55 12.29 10.12 -10.86
CA SER A 55 13.09 9.24 -11.71
C SER A 55 13.99 8.36 -10.85
N GLU A 56 13.97 7.06 -11.10
CA GLU A 56 14.94 6.11 -10.53
C GLU A 56 16.19 5.96 -11.41
N LEU A 57 16.18 6.55 -12.62
CA LEU A 57 17.25 6.45 -13.60
C LEU A 57 17.78 7.82 -14.03
N ASN A 58 19.04 7.84 -14.47
CA ASN A 58 19.59 8.95 -15.24
C ASN A 58 19.27 8.69 -16.72
N ALA A 59 18.23 9.34 -17.25
CA ALA A 59 17.74 9.08 -18.60
C ALA A 59 16.95 10.26 -19.16
N GLN A 60 16.76 10.29 -20.48
CA GLN A 60 15.85 11.22 -21.13
C GLN A 60 14.42 10.71 -21.05
N ILE A 61 13.45 11.57 -20.81
CA ILE A 61 12.02 11.23 -20.92
C ILE A 61 11.68 11.14 -22.42
N THR A 62 11.26 9.97 -22.89
CA THR A 62 10.85 9.78 -24.29
C THR A 62 9.39 10.11 -24.52
N ARG A 63 8.52 9.84 -23.53
CA ARG A 63 7.08 10.09 -23.63
C ARG A 63 6.42 10.24 -22.27
N LEU A 64 5.41 11.11 -22.18
CA LEU A 64 4.53 11.28 -21.05
C LEU A 64 3.11 10.86 -21.45
N HIS A 65 2.50 9.97 -20.68
CA HIS A 65 1.21 9.35 -20.99
C HIS A 65 0.03 10.00 -20.26
N VAL A 66 0.30 10.93 -19.35
CA VAL A 66 -0.68 11.55 -18.47
C VAL A 66 -0.43 13.04 -18.35
N ARG A 67 -1.48 13.79 -18.01
CA ARG A 67 -1.44 15.23 -17.80
C ARG A 67 -1.96 15.59 -16.41
N PRO A 68 -1.57 16.77 -15.86
CA PRO A 68 -2.20 17.29 -14.66
C PRO A 68 -3.73 17.32 -14.79
N GLY A 69 -4.42 16.81 -13.77
CA GLY A 69 -5.87 16.63 -13.74
C GLY A 69 -6.35 15.20 -14.07
N ASP A 70 -5.51 14.36 -14.70
CA ASP A 70 -5.90 12.99 -15.05
C ASP A 70 -5.99 12.09 -13.81
N GLN A 71 -6.94 11.15 -13.85
CA GLN A 71 -7.00 10.05 -12.90
C GLN A 71 -6.23 8.83 -13.42
N VAL A 72 -5.40 8.25 -12.57
CA VAL A 72 -4.55 7.09 -12.89
C VAL A 72 -4.82 5.95 -11.92
N LYS A 73 -4.75 4.72 -12.42
CA LYS A 73 -4.87 3.50 -11.59
C LYS A 73 -3.50 3.00 -11.16
N ALA A 74 -3.45 2.23 -10.07
CA ALA A 74 -2.23 1.50 -9.70
C ALA A 74 -1.71 0.65 -10.87
N GLY A 75 -0.40 0.71 -11.13
CA GLY A 75 0.27 0.03 -12.25
C GLY A 75 0.13 0.72 -13.61
N GLN A 76 -0.55 1.86 -13.71
CA GLN A 76 -0.69 2.59 -14.97
C GLN A 76 0.63 3.27 -15.36
N LEU A 77 0.98 3.20 -16.65
CA LEU A 77 2.15 3.87 -17.21
C LEU A 77 1.95 5.40 -17.23
N LEU A 78 2.90 6.13 -16.66
CA LEU A 78 2.89 7.59 -16.56
C LEU A 78 3.93 8.22 -17.49
N ALA A 79 5.14 7.66 -17.51
CA ALA A 79 6.24 8.13 -18.36
C ALA A 79 7.09 6.96 -18.86
N GLU A 80 7.68 7.16 -20.04
CA GLU A 80 8.73 6.31 -20.58
C GLU A 80 10.06 7.07 -20.57
N LEU A 81 11.13 6.37 -20.19
CA LEU A 81 12.50 6.84 -20.21
C LEU A 81 13.28 6.12 -21.32
N ASP A 82 14.26 6.81 -21.91
CA ASP A 82 15.19 6.22 -22.85
C ASP A 82 16.11 5.23 -22.12
N CYS A 83 16.05 3.98 -22.55
CA CYS A 83 16.72 2.86 -21.90
C CYS A 83 17.51 1.99 -22.86
N ARG A 84 17.96 2.55 -23.98
CA ARG A 84 18.86 1.86 -24.90
C ARG A 84 20.08 1.32 -24.18
N ASP A 85 20.80 2.17 -23.45
CA ASP A 85 22.01 1.78 -22.70
C ASP A 85 21.75 0.68 -21.66
N THR A 86 20.59 0.74 -20.98
CA THR A 86 20.22 -0.25 -19.96
C THR A 86 19.87 -1.61 -20.62
N LYS A 87 19.19 -1.59 -21.76
CA LYS A 87 18.87 -2.80 -22.54
C LYS A 87 20.13 -3.41 -23.17
N ASP A 88 21.07 -2.58 -23.61
CA ASP A 88 22.35 -3.03 -24.14
C ASP A 88 23.18 -3.71 -23.04
N THR A 89 23.11 -3.21 -21.80
CA THR A 89 23.72 -3.85 -20.63
C THR A 89 23.14 -5.24 -20.38
N VAL A 90 21.81 -5.42 -20.48
CA VAL A 90 21.19 -6.75 -20.39
C VAL A 90 21.69 -7.66 -21.51
N SER A 91 21.76 -7.16 -22.74
CA SER A 91 22.24 -7.92 -23.90
C SER A 91 23.70 -8.38 -23.76
N LEU A 92 24.55 -7.54 -23.15
CA LEU A 92 25.93 -7.89 -22.80
C LEU A 92 25.98 -9.02 -21.76
N LEU A 93 25.16 -8.94 -20.72
CA LEU A 93 25.09 -9.97 -19.68
C LEU A 93 24.52 -11.29 -20.21
N ASP A 94 23.57 -11.26 -21.15
CA ASP A 94 23.09 -12.45 -21.86
C ASP A 94 24.22 -13.13 -22.65
N ALA A 95 25.06 -12.35 -23.32
CA ALA A 95 26.22 -12.88 -24.04
C ALA A 95 27.24 -13.52 -23.07
N ARG A 96 27.50 -12.85 -21.94
CA ARG A 96 28.38 -13.37 -20.89
C ARG A 96 27.81 -14.64 -20.25
N GLN A 97 26.49 -14.76 -20.15
CA GLN A 97 25.85 -15.98 -19.64
C GLN A 97 26.07 -17.15 -20.59
N ARG A 98 25.95 -16.93 -21.90
CA ARG A 98 26.28 -17.95 -22.91
C ARG A 98 27.73 -18.41 -22.82
N GLU A 99 28.67 -17.48 -22.66
CA GLU A 99 30.09 -17.77 -22.48
C GLU A 99 30.34 -18.64 -21.22
N LEU A 100 29.80 -18.22 -20.06
CA LEU A 100 29.99 -18.94 -18.82
C LEU A 100 29.31 -20.31 -18.80
N ASN A 101 28.17 -20.47 -19.48
CA ASN A 101 27.53 -21.77 -19.66
C ASN A 101 28.43 -22.72 -20.46
N ALA A 102 29.01 -22.25 -21.59
CA ALA A 102 29.95 -23.05 -22.37
C ALA A 102 31.20 -23.43 -21.56
N SER A 103 31.69 -22.52 -20.71
CA SER A 103 32.80 -22.78 -19.79
C SER A 103 32.45 -23.83 -18.73
N LEU A 104 31.25 -23.76 -18.15
CA LEU A 104 30.76 -24.79 -17.22
C LEU A 104 30.66 -26.15 -17.90
N GLU A 105 30.04 -26.23 -19.08
CA GLU A 105 29.93 -27.49 -19.82
C GLU A 105 31.30 -28.10 -20.13
N GLN A 106 32.28 -27.27 -20.49
CA GLN A 106 33.66 -27.72 -20.71
C GLN A 106 34.29 -28.29 -19.43
N ALA A 107 34.12 -27.60 -18.29
CA ALA A 107 34.61 -28.07 -17.00
C ALA A 107 33.95 -29.39 -16.58
N GLU A 108 32.64 -29.53 -16.81
CA GLU A 108 31.88 -30.74 -16.51
C GLU A 108 32.33 -31.92 -17.37
N ARG A 109 32.54 -31.71 -18.68
CA ARG A 109 33.10 -32.74 -19.57
C ARG A 109 34.48 -33.20 -19.13
N LEU A 110 35.35 -32.27 -18.72
CA LEU A 110 36.69 -32.60 -18.21
C LEU A 110 36.62 -33.39 -16.90
N PHE A 111 35.78 -32.97 -15.96
CA PHE A 111 35.56 -33.70 -14.70
C PHE A 111 35.03 -35.12 -14.95
N GLN A 112 34.05 -35.28 -15.83
CA GLN A 112 33.55 -36.60 -16.23
C GLN A 112 34.64 -37.46 -16.87
N ARG A 113 35.47 -36.90 -17.75
CA ARG A 113 36.60 -37.60 -18.36
C ARG A 113 37.61 -38.08 -17.31
N PHE A 114 38.05 -37.21 -16.40
CA PHE A 114 39.00 -37.61 -15.35
C PHE A 114 38.41 -38.61 -14.36
N THR A 115 37.11 -38.54 -14.10
CA THR A 115 36.41 -39.54 -13.28
C THR A 115 36.43 -40.91 -13.95
N GLN A 116 36.22 -40.98 -15.26
CA GLN A 116 36.33 -42.24 -16.02
C GLN A 116 37.77 -42.76 -16.07
N LEU A 117 38.77 -41.89 -16.23
CA LEU A 117 40.17 -42.29 -16.27
C LEU A 117 40.68 -42.80 -14.92
N GLU A 118 40.31 -42.15 -13.81
CA GLU A 118 40.69 -42.60 -12.46
C GLU A 118 40.08 -43.96 -12.14
N SER A 119 38.81 -44.20 -12.50
CA SER A 119 38.16 -45.51 -12.30
C SER A 119 38.86 -46.65 -13.06
N ARG A 120 39.60 -46.33 -14.13
CA ARG A 120 40.41 -47.25 -14.92
C ARG A 120 41.89 -47.21 -14.54
N GLN A 121 42.25 -46.50 -13.48
CA GLN A 121 43.63 -46.30 -12.99
C GLN A 121 44.57 -45.62 -14.00
N PHE A 122 44.02 -44.84 -14.94
CA PHE A 122 44.77 -44.11 -15.98
C PHE A 122 45.00 -42.62 -15.68
N SER A 123 44.43 -42.09 -14.60
CA SER A 123 44.71 -40.72 -14.11
C SER A 123 44.85 -40.69 -12.60
N ASP A 124 45.57 -39.70 -12.09
CA ASP A 124 45.72 -39.45 -10.67
C ASP A 124 44.47 -38.77 -10.08
N ARG A 125 44.31 -38.92 -8.76
CA ARG A 125 43.19 -38.35 -8.00
C ARG A 125 43.20 -36.81 -8.00
N LEU A 126 44.38 -36.21 -7.98
CA LEU A 126 44.54 -34.75 -7.95
C LEU A 126 43.96 -34.13 -9.24
N SER A 127 44.23 -34.72 -10.42
CA SER A 127 43.62 -34.28 -11.68
C SER A 127 42.08 -34.26 -11.66
N ARG A 128 41.44 -35.26 -11.03
CA ARG A 128 39.97 -35.28 -10.88
C ARG A 128 39.50 -34.20 -9.91
N GLU A 129 40.17 -34.05 -8.77
CA GLU A 129 39.83 -33.04 -7.75
C GLU A 129 40.00 -31.60 -8.28
N ASP A 130 41.02 -31.34 -9.08
CA ASP A 130 41.21 -30.07 -9.78
C ASP A 130 40.08 -29.80 -10.79
N ALA A 131 39.71 -30.81 -11.58
CA ALA A 131 38.58 -30.69 -12.50
C ALA A 131 37.24 -30.46 -11.78
N GLN A 132 37.03 -31.13 -10.63
CA GLN A 132 35.86 -30.88 -9.78
C GLN A 132 35.83 -29.44 -9.27
N THR A 133 36.97 -28.94 -8.81
CA THR A 133 37.13 -27.56 -8.35
C THR A 133 36.83 -26.57 -9.46
N ASN A 134 37.23 -26.88 -10.70
CA ASN A 134 36.91 -26.07 -11.87
C ASN A 134 35.41 -26.01 -12.16
N VAL A 135 34.68 -27.13 -12.00
CA VAL A 135 33.19 -27.15 -12.11
C VAL A 135 32.57 -26.26 -11.05
N VAL A 136 33.00 -26.40 -9.79
CA VAL A 136 32.49 -25.58 -8.68
C VAL A 136 32.73 -24.09 -8.94
N ARG A 137 33.93 -23.73 -9.42
CA ARG A 137 34.27 -22.35 -9.79
C ARG A 137 33.39 -21.81 -10.92
N ALA A 138 33.19 -22.57 -11.99
CA ALA A 138 32.34 -22.16 -13.11
C ALA A 138 30.87 -21.95 -12.68
N ARG A 139 30.34 -22.83 -11.82
CA ARG A 139 29.01 -22.66 -11.22
C ARG A 139 28.90 -21.41 -10.36
N ALA A 140 29.92 -21.12 -9.55
CA ALA A 140 29.95 -19.91 -8.74
C ALA A 140 29.96 -18.63 -9.61
N GLN A 141 30.70 -18.65 -10.73
CA GLN A 141 30.70 -17.53 -11.69
C GLN A 141 29.33 -17.32 -12.34
N LEU A 142 28.64 -18.40 -12.74
CA LEU A 142 27.27 -18.32 -13.25
C LEU A 142 26.29 -17.77 -12.21
N ALA A 143 26.40 -18.22 -10.96
CA ALA A 143 25.55 -17.72 -9.87
C ALA A 143 25.76 -16.22 -9.62
N ALA A 144 27.00 -15.74 -9.65
CA ALA A 144 27.32 -14.32 -9.54
C ALA A 144 26.73 -13.52 -10.72
N LEU A 145 26.91 -14.00 -11.95
CA LEU A 145 26.37 -13.36 -13.14
C LEU A 145 24.84 -13.30 -13.12
N ALA A 146 24.16 -14.33 -12.61
CA ALA A 146 22.70 -14.34 -12.51
C ALA A 146 22.17 -13.18 -11.64
N VAL A 147 22.90 -12.83 -10.58
CA VAL A 147 22.56 -11.67 -9.73
C VAL A 147 22.78 -10.36 -10.48
N GLU A 148 23.92 -10.21 -11.18
CA GLU A 148 24.19 -9.03 -12.03
C GLU A 148 23.11 -8.86 -13.10
N HIS A 149 22.69 -9.95 -13.75
CA HIS A 149 21.64 -9.96 -14.75
C HIS A 149 20.29 -9.55 -14.17
N ALA A 150 19.90 -10.10 -13.01
CA ALA A 150 18.66 -9.71 -12.33
C ALA A 150 18.67 -8.23 -11.88
N MET A 151 19.83 -7.68 -11.52
CA MET A 151 19.99 -6.24 -11.24
C MET A 151 19.77 -5.40 -12.50
N ALA A 152 20.37 -5.78 -13.63
CA ALA A 152 20.21 -5.08 -14.90
C ALA A 152 18.75 -5.13 -15.40
N GLN A 153 18.06 -6.28 -15.26
CA GLN A 153 16.65 -6.39 -15.61
C GLN A 153 15.73 -5.49 -14.77
N ARG A 154 16.01 -5.37 -13.46
CA ARG A 154 15.29 -4.40 -12.61
C ARG A 154 15.53 -2.97 -13.07
N GLN A 155 16.75 -2.64 -13.49
CA GLN A 155 17.03 -1.34 -14.09
C GLN A 155 16.19 -1.10 -15.36
N VAL A 156 16.00 -2.11 -16.22
CA VAL A 156 15.10 -2.01 -17.39
C VAL A 156 13.64 -1.78 -16.97
N SER A 157 13.17 -2.40 -15.88
CA SER A 157 11.80 -2.15 -15.42
C SER A 157 11.57 -0.71 -14.96
N ARG A 158 12.61 -0.03 -14.46
CA ARG A 158 12.58 1.37 -14.02
C ARG A 158 12.53 2.38 -15.17
N CYS A 159 12.68 1.92 -16.41
CA CYS A 159 12.49 2.73 -17.61
C CYS A 159 11.05 3.16 -17.82
N GLN A 160 10.11 2.48 -17.17
CA GLN A 160 8.71 2.81 -17.16
C GLN A 160 8.35 3.33 -15.78
N VAL A 161 7.89 4.58 -15.72
CA VAL A 161 7.41 5.17 -14.48
C VAL A 161 5.94 4.81 -14.35
N LEU A 162 5.63 3.92 -13.41
CA LEU A 162 4.28 3.43 -13.15
C LEU A 162 3.68 4.11 -11.91
N ALA A 163 2.35 4.26 -11.89
CA ALA A 163 1.65 4.72 -10.71
C ALA A 163 1.66 3.67 -9.59
N PRO A 164 2.12 3.99 -8.37
CA PRO A 164 2.16 3.03 -7.25
C PRO A 164 0.76 2.70 -6.69
N PHE A 165 -0.19 3.64 -6.81
CA PHE A 165 -1.56 3.50 -6.33
C PHE A 165 -2.51 4.31 -7.23
N THR A 166 -3.82 4.11 -7.05
CA THR A 166 -4.84 4.91 -7.75
C THR A 166 -4.81 6.35 -7.23
N ALA A 167 -4.58 7.30 -8.13
CA ALA A 167 -4.29 8.69 -7.80
C ALA A 167 -4.83 9.65 -8.86
N ALA A 168 -4.85 10.93 -8.53
CA ALA A 168 -4.96 12.01 -9.51
C ALA A 168 -3.60 12.69 -9.69
N VAL A 169 -3.29 13.07 -10.93
CA VAL A 169 -2.06 13.81 -11.26
C VAL A 169 -2.27 15.27 -10.87
N VAL A 170 -1.50 15.76 -9.88
CA VAL A 170 -1.58 17.15 -9.39
C VAL A 170 -0.77 18.07 -10.28
N ALA A 171 0.47 17.69 -10.56
CA ALA A 171 1.40 18.50 -11.33
C ALA A 171 2.37 17.65 -12.13
N GLN A 172 2.80 18.20 -13.26
CA GLN A 172 3.90 17.69 -14.06
C GLN A 172 5.14 18.54 -13.77
N ARG A 173 6.24 17.89 -13.39
CA ARG A 173 7.49 18.53 -12.97
C ARG A 173 8.61 18.39 -14.01
N ALA A 174 8.48 17.46 -14.95
CA ALA A 174 9.42 17.27 -16.06
C ALA A 174 8.69 17.12 -17.41
N GLY A 175 9.34 17.51 -18.51
CA GLY A 175 8.79 17.46 -19.87
C GLY A 175 9.31 16.30 -20.72
N GLU A 176 8.59 15.98 -21.80
CA GLU A 176 9.13 15.10 -22.85
C GLU A 176 10.41 15.69 -23.46
N GLY A 177 11.40 14.83 -23.74
CA GLY A 177 12.71 15.23 -24.22
C GLY A 177 13.65 15.78 -23.15
N GLN A 178 13.17 16.01 -21.93
CA GLN A 178 14.00 16.49 -20.82
C GLN A 178 14.88 15.35 -20.27
N TRP A 179 16.13 15.66 -19.96
CA TRP A 179 17.00 14.77 -19.21
C TRP A 179 16.69 14.85 -17.71
N VAL A 180 16.48 13.70 -17.07
CA VAL A 180 16.25 13.59 -15.62
C VAL A 180 17.33 12.75 -14.97
N SER A 181 17.68 13.12 -13.74
CA SER A 181 18.61 12.38 -12.90
C SER A 181 17.87 11.61 -11.81
N VAL A 182 18.53 10.62 -11.20
CA VAL A 182 17.97 9.89 -10.04
C VAL A 182 17.51 10.87 -8.96
N GLY A 183 16.27 10.72 -8.49
CA GLY A 183 15.65 11.60 -7.51
C GLY A 183 14.94 12.83 -8.08
N SER A 184 15.06 13.10 -9.38
CA SER A 184 14.36 14.23 -10.01
C SER A 184 12.84 13.97 -10.06
N PRO A 185 11.98 14.87 -9.57
CA PRO A 185 10.54 14.70 -9.65
C PRO A 185 10.05 14.82 -11.10
N ILE A 186 9.23 13.88 -11.54
CA ILE A 186 8.59 13.83 -12.86
C ILE A 186 7.13 14.24 -12.74
N PHE A 187 6.41 13.65 -11.78
CA PHE A 187 5.00 13.96 -11.50
C PHE A 187 4.76 14.13 -10.00
N GLU A 188 3.65 14.77 -9.67
CA GLU A 188 3.12 14.82 -8.31
C GLU A 188 1.75 14.16 -8.32
N LEU A 189 1.58 13.13 -7.48
CA LEU A 189 0.36 12.34 -7.40
C LEU A 189 -0.31 12.54 -6.04
N THR A 190 -1.64 12.63 -6.05
CA THR A 190 -2.46 12.62 -4.84
C THR A 190 -3.37 11.40 -4.83
N GLN A 191 -3.32 10.62 -3.77
CA GLN A 191 -4.13 9.41 -3.63
C GLN A 191 -5.61 9.78 -3.58
N THR A 192 -6.43 9.15 -4.42
CA THR A 192 -7.87 9.43 -4.48
C THR A 192 -8.71 8.41 -3.71
N SER A 193 -8.14 7.27 -3.31
CA SER A 193 -8.85 6.23 -2.57
C SER A 193 -7.90 5.38 -1.70
N PRO A 194 -8.25 5.09 -0.43
CA PRO A 194 -9.39 5.62 0.32
C PRO A 194 -9.20 7.12 0.63
N ALA A 195 -10.31 7.87 0.69
CA ALA A 195 -10.31 9.25 1.15
C ALA A 195 -10.54 9.28 2.66
N GLU A 196 -9.77 10.07 3.40
CA GLU A 196 -9.96 10.25 4.84
C GLU A 196 -10.78 11.51 5.13
N ILE A 197 -11.54 11.48 6.23
CA ILE A 197 -12.33 12.61 6.70
C ILE A 197 -11.66 13.13 7.98
N SER A 198 -11.11 14.33 7.93
CA SER A 198 -10.57 15.02 9.10
C SER A 198 -11.63 15.94 9.68
N VAL A 199 -11.85 15.85 10.99
CA VAL A 199 -12.87 16.63 11.72
C VAL A 199 -12.20 17.31 12.91
N GLN A 200 -12.27 18.64 13.00
CA GLN A 200 -11.86 19.36 14.20
C GLN A 200 -13.00 19.44 15.20
N LEU A 201 -12.83 18.80 16.36
CA LEU A 201 -13.81 18.82 17.46
C LEU A 201 -13.28 19.67 18.64
N PRO A 202 -14.04 20.66 19.14
CA PRO A 202 -13.72 21.33 20.40
C PRO A 202 -13.65 20.32 21.55
N GLN A 203 -12.61 20.39 22.38
CA GLN A 203 -12.37 19.42 23.46
C GLN A 203 -13.56 19.20 24.40
N ALA A 204 -14.37 20.23 24.64
CA ALA A 204 -15.59 20.16 25.45
C ALA A 204 -16.67 19.19 24.92
N ARG A 205 -16.57 18.73 23.67
CA ARG A 205 -17.56 17.86 23.00
C ARG A 205 -17.11 16.41 22.83
N ILE A 206 -15.84 16.11 23.13
CA ILE A 206 -15.22 14.78 22.98
C ILE A 206 -15.71 13.82 24.07
N GLY A 207 -16.03 14.31 25.27
CA GLY A 207 -16.36 13.47 26.44
C GLY A 207 -17.78 12.90 26.50
N THR A 208 -18.72 13.39 25.70
CA THR A 208 -20.16 13.03 25.83
C THR A 208 -20.76 12.25 24.66
N SER A 209 -20.02 12.08 23.55
CA SER A 209 -20.57 11.51 22.29
C SER A 209 -19.69 10.46 21.60
N LEU A 210 -18.59 10.03 22.23
CA LEU A 210 -17.72 8.97 21.74
C LEU A 210 -17.89 7.70 22.58
N ASP A 211 -19.12 7.24 22.74
CA ASP A 211 -19.38 5.84 23.03
C ASP A 211 -19.00 5.02 21.78
N ALA A 212 -18.00 4.15 21.94
CA ALA A 212 -17.27 3.44 20.89
C ALA A 212 -18.12 2.43 20.09
N SER A 213 -19.11 2.92 19.34
CA SER A 213 -19.94 2.14 18.43
C SER A 213 -19.96 2.77 17.03
N TRP A 214 -18.77 2.88 16.42
CA TRP A 214 -18.63 3.25 15.01
C TRP A 214 -18.30 2.00 14.19
N PRO A 215 -19.30 1.30 13.63
CA PRO A 215 -19.10 0.01 12.95
C PRO A 215 -18.42 0.10 11.55
N HIS A 216 -18.02 1.29 11.09
CA HIS A 216 -17.56 1.50 9.71
C HIS A 216 -16.11 2.01 9.57
N LEU A 217 -15.35 2.13 10.66
CA LEU A 217 -13.95 2.59 10.65
C LEU A 217 -12.96 1.43 10.87
N ARG A 218 -12.99 0.41 10.00
CA ARG A 218 -11.91 -0.58 9.88
C ARG A 218 -11.18 -0.43 8.56
#